data_AF-A0A6M4SRA2-F1
#
_entry.id   AF-A0A6M4SRA2-F1
#
_cell.length_a   1.000
_cell.length_b   1.000
_cell.length_c   1.000
_cell.angle_alpha   90.00
_cell.angle_beta   90.00
_cell.angle_gamma   90.00
#
_symmetry.space_group_name_H-M   'P 1'
#
loop_
_entity.id
_entity.type
_entity.pdbx_description
1 polymer ?
#
loop_
_entity_poly.entity_id
_entity_poly.type
_entity_poly.pdbx_seq_one_letter_code
_entity_poly.pdbx_strand_id
1 'polypeptide(L)'
;MDNEMKKNIIFFSSFFDTCKTPENSKIMSSQMNTSIIGPTSNSIKKLRLKKTWGPYLAGLIEGDGSIIVPQLDSKGLNPLIRICFNEKDLPFAQYLVKMLGYGRIVFPKKGKFILLEISDFEGLYYIVNLINGYFRTPKIEACHRLIEFLNVRSLFYLNSKDMGNFIALNKQSLDISPIVENSWLAGMTDADGNFNVIISKPKNKKSMRIQTQYTLELRQQYHRSSIITTSYFDIMSAIAINFNTKLYARSRMLNNTICNSYVLVAGSIAFNFSVNSYFTKFPLYSSKRLDYLDWDLIRSKVRENVKLKSKKPQLIKECTKIKSGMNSKRNYFNWDHLKLL
;
A
#
# COMPACT_ATOMS: atom_id res chain seq x y z
N MET A 1 0.98 27.97 60.57
CA MET A 1 0.99 27.82 59.09
C MET A 1 1.40 26.39 58.79
N ASP A 2 0.69 25.38 59.28
CA ASP A 2 -0.68 24.96 58.97
C ASP A 2 -0.95 24.68 57.49
N ASN A 3 -1.09 23.39 57.23
CA ASN A 3 -2.10 22.71 56.40
C ASN A 3 -2.22 23.12 54.92
N GLU A 4 -1.69 22.27 54.04
CA GLU A 4 -2.52 21.43 53.15
C GLU A 4 -1.64 20.57 52.23
N MET A 5 -1.41 19.32 52.62
CA MET A 5 -1.12 18.24 51.67
C MET A 5 -1.66 16.93 52.25
N LYS A 6 -2.96 16.71 52.06
CA LYS A 6 -3.66 15.43 52.29
C LYS A 6 -4.77 15.26 51.27
N LYS A 7 -4.93 13.98 50.84
CA LYS A 7 -5.99 13.33 50.03
C LYS A 7 -5.55 13.05 48.58
N ASN A 8 -5.61 11.83 48.04
CA ASN A 8 -6.07 10.53 48.51
C ASN A 8 -5.51 9.43 47.56
N ILE A 9 -4.86 8.40 48.10
CA ILE A 9 -4.62 7.10 47.45
C ILE A 9 -4.95 6.03 48.50
N ILE A 10 -6.03 5.28 48.32
CA ILE A 10 -6.42 4.09 49.13
C ILE A 10 -7.10 3.09 48.17
N PHE A 11 -6.39 2.03 47.76
CA PHE A 11 -6.36 0.63 48.26
C PHE A 11 -7.30 -0.33 47.50
N PHE A 12 -6.71 -1.39 46.93
CA PHE A 12 -7.36 -2.67 46.67
C PHE A 12 -6.39 -3.81 47.04
N SER A 13 -6.59 -4.38 48.21
CA SER A 13 -6.25 -5.76 48.61
C SER A 13 -6.86 -5.92 50.00
N SER A 14 -7.80 -6.80 50.26
CA SER A 14 -7.64 -8.25 50.31
C SER A 14 -8.98 -8.80 50.85
N PHE A 15 -9.34 -10.03 50.49
CA PHE A 15 -9.71 -11.10 51.43
C PHE A 15 -10.35 -12.26 50.66
N PHE A 16 -9.70 -13.42 50.76
CA PHE A 16 -10.30 -14.73 50.48
C PHE A 16 -11.03 -15.22 51.75
N ASP A 17 -12.07 -16.03 51.48
CA ASP A 17 -12.73 -17.03 52.33
C ASP A 17 -13.56 -16.62 53.55
N THR A 18 -14.86 -16.95 53.48
CA THR A 18 -15.47 -17.98 54.35
C THR A 18 -16.88 -18.37 53.87
N CYS A 19 -17.16 -19.67 53.90
CA CYS A 19 -18.41 -20.33 53.51
C CYS A 19 -19.54 -20.13 54.54
N LYS A 20 -20.81 -20.07 54.07
CA LYS A 20 -21.95 -20.94 54.48
C LYS A 20 -23.26 -20.52 53.77
N THR A 21 -23.99 -21.51 53.27
CA THR A 21 -25.32 -21.44 52.62
C THR A 21 -26.44 -21.04 53.60
N PRO A 22 -27.55 -20.48 53.11
CA PRO A 22 -28.78 -21.29 53.06
C PRO A 22 -29.63 -21.13 51.79
N GLU A 23 -30.58 -22.06 51.69
CA GLU A 23 -31.37 -22.53 50.57
C GLU A 23 -32.41 -21.56 49.94
N ASN A 24 -32.76 -21.92 48.69
CA ASN A 24 -34.07 -21.79 48.04
C ASN A 24 -34.62 -20.38 47.73
N SER A 25 -34.42 -19.94 46.49
CA SER A 25 -35.51 -19.31 45.73
C SER A 25 -35.40 -19.57 44.23
N LYS A 26 -36.56 -19.81 43.61
CA LYS A 26 -36.80 -20.33 42.26
C LYS A 26 -36.12 -19.50 41.15
N ILE A 27 -35.31 -20.16 40.33
CA ILE A 27 -34.83 -19.65 39.04
C ILE A 27 -35.97 -19.79 38.02
N MET A 28 -36.55 -18.66 37.59
CA MET A 28 -37.21 -18.56 36.29
C MET A 28 -36.12 -18.32 35.24
N SER A 29 -35.77 -19.35 34.48
CA SER A 29 -34.85 -19.25 33.36
C SER A 29 -35.55 -18.59 32.16
N SER A 30 -35.37 -17.29 31.94
CA SER A 30 -35.54 -16.71 30.61
C SER A 30 -34.32 -17.07 29.78
N GLN A 31 -34.45 -18.07 28.90
CA GLN A 31 -33.45 -18.36 27.88
C GLN A 31 -33.32 -17.15 26.95
N MET A 32 -32.30 -16.33 27.15
CA MET A 32 -31.80 -15.46 26.08
C MET A 32 -30.99 -16.34 25.13
N ASN A 33 -31.63 -16.75 24.03
CA ASN A 33 -30.93 -17.30 22.87
C ASN A 33 -30.03 -16.21 22.28
N THR A 34 -28.75 -16.21 22.64
CA THR A 34 -27.71 -15.50 21.91
C THR A 34 -27.32 -16.32 20.69
N SER A 35 -28.09 -16.19 19.61
CA SER A 35 -27.68 -16.71 18.31
C SER A 35 -26.46 -15.90 17.82
N ILE A 36 -25.27 -16.47 17.93
CA ILE A 36 -24.08 -15.99 17.22
C ILE A 36 -24.31 -16.27 15.74
N ILE A 37 -24.91 -15.31 15.03
CA ILE A 37 -25.09 -15.38 13.59
C ILE A 37 -23.71 -15.14 12.96
N GLY A 38 -23.11 -16.20 12.40
CA GLY A 38 -21.86 -16.10 11.65
C GLY A 38 -21.96 -15.11 10.48
N PRO A 39 -20.84 -14.53 10.01
CA PRO A 39 -20.87 -13.54 8.94
C PRO A 39 -21.47 -14.13 7.66
N THR A 40 -22.38 -13.37 7.03
CA THR A 40 -22.99 -13.75 5.73
C THR A 40 -21.95 -13.93 4.63
N SER A 41 -22.28 -14.67 3.56
CA SER A 41 -21.40 -14.88 2.40
C SER A 41 -20.89 -13.57 1.78
N ASN A 42 -21.72 -12.52 1.77
CA ASN A 42 -21.35 -11.17 1.32
C ASN A 42 -20.37 -10.48 2.27
N SER A 43 -20.56 -10.61 3.59
CA SER A 43 -19.62 -10.09 4.59
C SER A 43 -18.25 -10.74 4.49
N ILE A 44 -18.19 -12.06 4.26
CA ILE A 44 -16.95 -12.82 4.05
C ILE A 44 -16.24 -12.36 2.77
N LYS A 45 -16.98 -12.21 1.66
CA LYS A 45 -16.43 -11.72 0.39
C LYS A 45 -15.83 -10.31 0.53
N LYS A 46 -16.54 -9.40 1.22
CA LYS A 46 -16.07 -8.04 1.49
C LYS A 46 -14.82 -8.03 2.37
N LEU A 47 -14.77 -8.87 3.41
CA LEU A 47 -13.61 -9.01 4.28
C LEU A 47 -12.38 -9.57 3.53
N ARG A 48 -12.59 -10.59 2.68
CA ARG A 48 -11.53 -11.15 1.84
C ARG A 48 -10.98 -10.09 0.89
N LEU A 49 -11.85 -9.36 0.20
CA LEU A 49 -11.44 -8.29 -0.71
C LEU A 49 -10.66 -7.18 0.02
N LYS A 50 -11.11 -6.79 1.21
CA LYS A 50 -10.37 -5.84 2.07
C LYS A 50 -8.97 -6.33 2.44
N LYS A 51 -8.84 -7.59 2.87
CA LYS A 51 -7.52 -8.16 3.23
C LYS A 51 -6.59 -8.32 2.02
N THR A 52 -7.12 -8.65 0.85
CA THR A 52 -6.32 -8.88 -0.37
C THR A 52 -5.94 -7.57 -1.06
N TRP A 53 -6.90 -6.66 -1.24
CA TRP A 53 -6.75 -5.45 -2.05
C TRP A 53 -6.58 -4.17 -1.24
N GLY A 54 -7.06 -4.12 0.01
CA GLY A 54 -6.94 -2.93 0.87
C GLY A 54 -5.51 -2.42 1.01
N PRO A 55 -4.55 -3.27 1.43
CA PRO A 55 -3.15 -2.86 1.55
C PRO A 55 -2.55 -2.45 0.20
N TYR A 56 -2.74 -3.27 -0.84
CA TYR A 56 -2.25 -2.97 -2.19
C TYR A 56 -2.77 -1.63 -2.72
N LEU A 57 -4.07 -1.37 -2.63
CA LEU A 57 -4.68 -0.13 -3.09
C LEU A 57 -4.22 1.07 -2.27
N ALA A 58 -4.03 0.92 -0.95
CA ALA A 58 -3.45 1.97 -0.12
C ALA A 58 -2.04 2.34 -0.62
N GLY A 59 -1.17 1.36 -0.84
CA GLY A 59 0.18 1.60 -1.39
C GLY A 59 0.16 2.26 -2.76
N LEU A 60 -0.72 1.81 -3.66
CA LEU A 60 -0.87 2.38 -5.00
C LEU A 60 -1.37 3.84 -4.96
N ILE A 61 -2.36 4.13 -4.11
CA ILE A 61 -2.89 5.50 -3.92
C ILE A 61 -1.83 6.39 -3.26
N GLU A 62 -1.02 5.86 -2.33
CA GLU A 62 0.04 6.62 -1.67
C GLU A 62 1.20 6.97 -2.60
N GLY A 63 1.50 6.13 -3.60
CA GLY A 63 2.42 6.48 -4.68
C GLY A 63 1.78 7.40 -5.73
N ASP A 64 0.98 6.83 -6.64
CA ASP A 64 0.46 7.50 -7.85
C ASP A 64 -0.94 8.15 -7.69
N GLY A 65 -1.56 7.99 -6.52
CA GLY A 65 -2.89 8.52 -6.24
C GLY A 65 -2.92 9.97 -5.72
N SER A 66 -4.08 10.58 -5.84
CA SER A 66 -4.45 11.87 -5.26
C SER A 66 -5.83 11.78 -4.63
N ILE A 67 -5.94 12.21 -3.38
CA ILE A 67 -7.22 12.33 -2.66
C ILE A 67 -7.55 13.82 -2.56
N ILE A 68 -8.39 14.28 -3.46
CA ILE A 68 -8.81 15.67 -3.59
C ILE A 68 -10.11 15.81 -2.79
N VAL A 69 -10.06 16.60 -1.72
CA VAL A 69 -11.22 16.85 -0.85
C VAL A 69 -11.41 18.37 -0.81
N PRO A 70 -12.54 18.89 -1.33
CA PRO A 70 -12.93 20.29 -1.19
C PRO A 70 -13.09 20.69 0.28
N GLN A 71 -13.14 22.00 0.55
CA GLN A 71 -13.59 22.48 1.85
C GLN A 71 -15.09 22.13 2.03
N LEU A 72 -15.53 21.91 3.27
CA LEU A 72 -16.87 21.41 3.57
C LEU A 72 -17.99 22.38 3.11
N ASP A 73 -17.69 23.68 3.14
CA ASP A 73 -18.55 24.81 2.75
C ASP A 73 -18.55 25.09 1.24
N SER A 74 -17.62 24.52 0.48
CA SER A 74 -17.54 24.69 -0.97
C SER A 74 -18.76 24.08 -1.67
N LYS A 75 -19.61 24.95 -2.24
CA LYS A 75 -20.80 24.54 -3.00
C LYS A 75 -20.39 23.94 -4.35
N GLY A 76 -21.05 22.85 -4.75
CA GLY A 76 -20.91 22.24 -6.08
C GLY A 76 -19.62 21.45 -6.31
N LEU A 77 -18.71 21.37 -5.34
CA LEU A 77 -17.49 20.57 -5.44
C LEU A 77 -17.65 19.23 -4.72
N ASN A 78 -17.28 18.14 -5.42
CA ASN A 78 -17.25 16.79 -4.89
C ASN A 78 -15.80 16.32 -4.69
N PRO A 79 -15.55 15.51 -3.65
CA PRO A 79 -14.29 14.80 -3.49
C PRO A 79 -14.01 13.88 -4.67
N LEU A 80 -12.73 13.61 -4.89
CA LEU A 80 -12.24 12.79 -5.96
C LEU A 80 -11.00 12.02 -5.49
N ILE A 81 -11.04 10.70 -5.65
CA ILE A 81 -9.83 9.87 -5.67
C ILE A 81 -9.44 9.69 -7.12
N ARG A 82 -8.20 10.05 -7.47
CA ARG A 82 -7.63 9.93 -8.80
C ARG A 82 -6.33 9.14 -8.73
N ILE A 83 -6.15 8.13 -9.59
CA ILE A 83 -4.89 7.40 -9.74
C ILE A 83 -4.39 7.59 -11.17
N CYS A 84 -3.13 7.98 -11.32
CA CYS A 84 -2.48 8.13 -12.62
C CYS A 84 -1.84 6.80 -13.02
N PHE A 85 -2.06 6.36 -14.26
CA PHE A 85 -1.39 5.20 -14.83
C PHE A 85 -0.73 5.58 -16.15
N ASN A 86 0.38 4.92 -16.49
CA ASN A 86 0.85 4.96 -17.87
C ASN A 86 -0.22 4.35 -18.80
N GLU A 87 -0.33 4.86 -20.03
CA GLU A 87 -1.30 4.36 -21.01
C GLU A 87 -1.19 2.85 -21.25
N LYS A 88 0.02 2.28 -21.21
CA LYS A 88 0.23 0.83 -21.36
C LYS A 88 -0.44 0.00 -20.27
N ASP A 89 -0.71 0.59 -19.10
CA ASP A 89 -1.34 -0.06 -17.94
C ASP A 89 -2.87 0.05 -17.97
N LEU A 90 -3.48 0.47 -19.09
CA LEU A 90 -4.93 0.52 -19.29
C LEU A 90 -5.65 -0.79 -18.89
N PRO A 91 -5.17 -2.00 -19.27
CA PRO A 91 -5.84 -3.24 -18.86
C PRO A 91 -5.92 -3.40 -17.34
N PHE A 92 -4.90 -2.94 -16.60
CA PHE A 92 -4.92 -2.97 -15.14
C PHE A 92 -5.89 -1.95 -14.55
N ALA A 93 -5.92 -0.72 -15.09
CA ALA A 93 -6.88 0.29 -14.65
C ALA A 93 -8.34 -0.17 -14.90
N GLN A 94 -8.62 -0.79 -16.05
CA GLN A 94 -9.93 -1.38 -16.35
C GLN A 94 -10.29 -2.52 -15.40
N TYR A 95 -9.32 -3.37 -15.07
CA TYR A 95 -9.50 -4.42 -14.06
C TYR A 95 -9.88 -3.82 -12.71
N LEU A 96 -9.23 -2.74 -12.25
CA LEU A 96 -9.55 -2.08 -10.99
C LEU A 96 -10.97 -1.52 -10.98
N VAL A 97 -11.41 -0.85 -12.05
CA VAL A 97 -12.80 -0.35 -12.17
C VAL A 97 -13.80 -1.51 -12.06
N LYS A 98 -13.56 -2.62 -12.79
CA LYS A 98 -14.43 -3.81 -12.74
C LYS A 98 -14.45 -4.46 -11.35
N MET A 99 -13.29 -4.57 -10.71
CA MET A 99 -13.13 -5.20 -9.39
C MET A 99 -13.81 -4.38 -8.29
N LEU A 100 -13.66 -3.06 -8.33
CA LEU A 100 -14.28 -2.15 -7.38
C LEU A 100 -15.78 -2.01 -7.64
N GLY A 101 -16.23 -2.10 -8.90
CA GLY A 101 -17.60 -1.76 -9.30
C GLY A 101 -17.86 -0.25 -9.35
N TYR A 102 -16.82 0.56 -9.14
CA TYR A 102 -16.89 2.02 -9.07
C TYR A 102 -15.75 2.65 -9.85
N GLY A 103 -15.96 3.93 -10.20
CA GLY A 103 -15.00 4.75 -10.89
C GLY A 103 -15.06 4.65 -12.41
N ARG A 104 -14.28 5.51 -13.06
CA ARG A 104 -14.22 5.64 -14.51
C ARG A 104 -12.79 5.88 -14.98
N ILE A 105 -12.51 5.48 -16.21
CA ILE A 105 -11.25 5.81 -16.88
C ILE A 105 -11.43 7.12 -17.66
N VAL A 106 -10.51 8.05 -17.45
CA VAL A 106 -10.43 9.32 -18.16
C VAL A 106 -9.16 9.33 -18.99
N PHE A 107 -9.29 9.80 -20.24
CA PHE A 107 -8.20 9.95 -21.21
C PHE A 107 -7.88 11.44 -21.38
N PRO A 108 -6.82 11.95 -20.73
CA PRO A 108 -6.37 13.33 -20.91
C PRO A 108 -6.01 13.62 -22.37
N LYS A 109 -6.27 14.85 -22.83
CA LYS A 109 -6.00 15.28 -24.22
C LYS A 109 -4.50 15.30 -24.59
N LYS A 110 -3.61 15.34 -23.59
CA LYS A 110 -2.16 15.43 -23.77
C LYS A 110 -1.45 14.46 -22.83
N GLY A 111 -0.41 13.81 -23.34
CA GLY A 111 0.43 12.86 -22.58
C GLY A 111 0.08 11.40 -22.85
N LYS A 112 0.94 10.49 -22.39
CA LYS A 112 0.78 9.02 -22.52
C LYS A 112 0.40 8.39 -21.18
N PHE A 113 -0.71 8.86 -20.63
CA PHE A 113 -1.21 8.42 -19.33
C PHE A 113 -2.75 8.44 -19.33
N ILE A 114 -3.32 7.65 -18.44
CA ILE A 114 -4.76 7.59 -18.17
C ILE A 114 -5.01 7.84 -16.69
N LEU A 115 -6.24 8.22 -16.35
CA LEU A 115 -6.64 8.46 -14.97
C LEU A 115 -7.79 7.53 -14.60
N LEU A 116 -7.67 6.83 -13.48
CA LEU A 116 -8.81 6.21 -12.80
C LEU A 116 -9.38 7.21 -11.81
N GLU A 117 -10.66 7.55 -11.94
CA GLU A 117 -11.33 8.55 -11.10
C GLU A 117 -12.55 7.96 -10.38
N ILE A 118 -12.64 8.16 -9.07
CA ILE A 118 -13.80 7.80 -8.24
C ILE A 118 -14.27 9.05 -7.52
N SER A 119 -15.50 9.48 -7.79
CA SER A 119 -16.06 10.74 -7.26
C SER A 119 -17.48 10.61 -6.73
N ASP A 120 -18.18 9.51 -7.03
CA ASP A 120 -19.49 9.23 -6.46
C ASP A 120 -19.37 8.81 -4.99
N PHE A 121 -20.38 9.15 -4.19
CA PHE A 121 -20.33 8.97 -2.74
C PHE A 121 -20.17 7.50 -2.34
N GLU A 122 -20.89 6.60 -2.99
CA GLU A 122 -20.85 5.16 -2.71
C GLU A 122 -19.47 4.57 -3.01
N GLY A 123 -18.89 4.89 -4.16
CA GLY A 123 -17.56 4.45 -4.56
C GLY A 123 -16.46 4.99 -3.65
N LEU A 124 -16.57 6.26 -3.25
CA LEU A 124 -15.65 6.87 -2.28
C LEU A 124 -15.76 6.20 -0.91
N TYR A 125 -16.97 6.00 -0.40
CA TYR A 125 -17.20 5.31 0.86
C TYR A 125 -16.66 3.87 0.81
N TYR A 126 -16.91 3.17 -0.30
CA TYR A 126 -16.45 1.81 -0.52
C TYR A 126 -14.92 1.72 -0.50
N ILE A 127 -14.23 2.51 -1.33
CA ILE A 127 -12.77 2.45 -1.41
C ILE A 127 -12.11 2.90 -0.11
N VAL A 128 -12.64 3.94 0.57
CA VAL A 128 -12.13 4.35 1.88
C VAL A 128 -12.26 3.22 2.89
N ASN A 129 -13.38 2.49 2.92
CA ASN A 129 -13.54 1.34 3.81
C ASN A 129 -12.52 0.23 3.53
N LEU A 130 -12.13 0.02 2.26
CA LEU A 130 -11.10 -0.94 1.89
C LEU A 130 -9.70 -0.54 2.37
N ILE A 131 -9.31 0.72 2.18
CA ILE A 131 -7.93 1.19 2.39
C ILE A 131 -7.67 1.78 3.79
N ASN A 132 -8.72 2.15 4.53
CA ASN A 132 -8.59 2.75 5.86
C ASN A 132 -7.97 1.75 6.85
N GLY A 133 -6.88 2.17 7.49
CA GLY A 133 -6.03 1.33 8.33
C GLY A 133 -4.84 0.68 7.62
N TYR A 134 -4.59 0.98 6.33
CA TYR A 134 -3.43 0.49 5.58
C TYR A 134 -2.50 1.58 5.04
N PHE A 135 -2.78 2.86 5.32
CA PHE A 135 -1.88 3.96 4.93
C PHE A 135 -0.60 3.93 5.75
N ARG A 136 0.55 4.19 5.11
CA ARG A 136 1.87 4.18 5.77
C ARG A 136 2.71 5.44 5.54
N THR A 137 2.19 6.40 4.77
CA THR A 137 2.86 7.66 4.42
C THR A 137 2.10 8.85 5.00
N PRO A 138 2.71 10.06 5.00
CA PRO A 138 2.00 11.30 5.33
C PRO A 138 0.60 11.43 4.72
N LYS A 139 0.39 10.96 3.47
CA LYS A 139 -0.86 11.08 2.70
C LYS A 139 -2.11 10.54 3.42
N ILE A 140 -1.96 9.82 4.53
CA ILE A 140 -3.06 9.51 5.46
C ILE A 140 -3.88 10.74 5.83
N GLU A 141 -3.28 11.93 5.89
CA GLU A 141 -4.03 13.16 6.22
C GLU A 141 -5.12 13.46 5.17
N ALA A 142 -4.88 13.19 3.90
CA ALA A 142 -5.86 13.37 2.84
C ALA A 142 -7.00 12.34 2.95
N CYS A 143 -6.68 11.10 3.36
CA CYS A 143 -7.68 10.08 3.67
C CYS A 143 -8.56 10.49 4.85
N HIS A 144 -7.96 11.04 5.92
CA HIS A 144 -8.70 11.54 7.09
C HIS A 144 -9.63 12.70 6.75
N ARG A 145 -9.21 13.63 5.89
CA ARG A 145 -10.09 14.70 5.38
C ARG A 145 -11.26 14.13 4.59
N LEU A 146 -11.03 13.10 3.77
CA LEU A 146 -12.09 12.45 3.01
C LEU A 146 -13.08 11.72 3.93
N ILE A 147 -12.58 10.99 4.94
CA ILE A 147 -13.42 10.34 5.97
C ILE A 147 -14.34 11.36 6.64
N GLU A 148 -13.78 12.49 7.05
CA GLU A 148 -14.55 13.57 7.68
C GLU A 148 -15.62 14.13 6.74
N PHE A 149 -15.25 14.40 5.49
CA PHE A 149 -16.19 14.85 4.47
C PHE A 149 -17.33 13.85 4.26
N LEU A 150 -17.03 12.55 4.14
CA LEU A 150 -18.03 11.51 3.95
C LEU A 150 -18.96 11.39 5.17
N ASN A 151 -18.41 11.42 6.38
CA ASN A 151 -19.19 11.36 7.62
C ASN A 151 -20.13 12.56 7.75
N VAL A 152 -19.65 13.78 7.51
CA VAL A 152 -20.48 15.00 7.58
C VAL A 152 -21.59 14.97 6.52
N ARG A 153 -21.25 14.60 5.27
CA ARG A 153 -22.23 14.58 4.17
C ARG A 153 -23.20 13.40 4.26
N SER A 154 -22.86 12.32 4.96
CA SER A 154 -23.74 11.17 5.14
C SER A 154 -25.09 11.53 5.76
N LEU A 155 -25.13 12.52 6.66
CA LEU A 155 -26.37 13.02 7.28
C LEU A 155 -27.33 13.58 6.23
N PHE A 156 -26.82 14.26 5.19
CA PHE A 156 -27.64 14.75 4.08
C PHE A 156 -28.04 13.62 3.12
N TYR A 157 -27.13 12.67 2.88
CA TYR A 157 -27.40 11.53 1.99
C TYR A 157 -28.48 10.60 2.55
N LEU A 158 -28.44 10.29 3.86
CA LEU A 158 -29.44 9.46 4.55
C LEU A 158 -30.87 10.04 4.49
N ASN A 159 -31.01 11.36 4.44
CA ASN A 159 -32.30 12.02 4.32
C ASN A 159 -32.88 12.00 2.89
N SER A 160 -32.08 11.60 1.89
CA SER A 160 -32.42 11.73 0.46
C SER A 160 -32.61 10.41 -0.29
N LYS A 161 -32.11 9.31 0.26
CA LYS A 161 -32.30 7.95 -0.26
C LYS A 161 -32.55 7.04 0.93
N ASP A 162 -33.50 6.11 0.82
CA ASP A 162 -33.77 5.03 1.80
C ASP A 162 -32.59 4.06 1.93
N MET A 163 -31.41 4.57 2.28
CA MET A 163 -30.20 3.80 2.50
C MET A 163 -30.14 3.50 4.00
N GLY A 164 -30.84 2.44 4.40
CA GLY A 164 -30.76 1.91 5.76
C GLY A 164 -29.31 1.63 6.15
N ASN A 165 -28.81 2.42 7.10
CA ASN A 165 -27.56 2.26 7.85
C ASN A 165 -26.25 2.65 7.12
N PHE A 166 -26.00 3.95 6.96
CA PHE A 166 -24.63 4.46 6.86
C PHE A 166 -23.93 4.29 8.21
N ILE A 167 -22.74 3.67 8.21
CA ILE A 167 -21.89 3.57 9.40
C ILE A 167 -20.75 4.57 9.24
N ALA A 168 -20.65 5.50 10.18
CA ALA A 168 -19.56 6.48 10.20
C ALA A 168 -18.19 5.80 10.24
N LEU A 169 -17.26 6.32 9.45
CA LEU A 169 -15.90 5.79 9.34
C LEU A 169 -15.02 6.44 10.40
N ASN A 170 -14.34 5.63 11.19
CA ASN A 170 -13.33 6.12 12.13
C ASN A 170 -12.00 6.36 11.42
N LYS A 171 -11.31 7.46 11.75
CA LYS A 171 -9.95 7.75 11.27
C LYS A 171 -8.98 6.75 11.93
N GLN A 172 -8.36 5.88 11.13
CA GLN A 172 -7.34 4.94 11.63
C GLN A 172 -5.96 5.60 11.68
N SER A 173 -5.05 5.10 12.53
CA SER A 173 -3.65 5.51 12.54
C SER A 173 -2.89 4.97 11.31
N LEU A 174 -1.63 5.37 11.18
CA LEU A 174 -0.72 4.73 10.23
C LEU A 174 -0.58 3.23 10.54
N ASP A 175 -0.46 2.42 9.48
CA ASP A 175 -0.16 1.00 9.57
C ASP A 175 1.35 0.80 9.79
N ILE A 176 1.70 0.40 11.02
CA ILE A 176 3.07 0.13 11.45
C ILE A 176 3.42 -1.36 11.43
N SER A 177 2.54 -2.23 10.92
CA SER A 177 2.83 -3.67 10.82
C SER A 177 4.07 -3.94 9.95
N PRO A 178 4.83 -5.01 10.19
CA PRO A 178 5.99 -5.36 9.37
C PRO A 178 5.66 -5.36 7.86
N ILE A 179 6.54 -4.77 7.03
CA ILE A 179 6.32 -4.61 5.57
C ILE A 179 5.97 -5.94 4.89
N VAL A 180 6.50 -7.06 5.40
CA VAL A 180 6.34 -8.41 4.82
C VAL A 180 5.01 -9.11 5.18
N GLU A 181 4.12 -8.44 5.90
CA GLU A 181 2.84 -9.02 6.34
C GLU A 181 1.70 -8.80 5.35
N ASN A 182 1.78 -7.77 4.49
CA ASN A 182 0.70 -7.46 3.56
C ASN A 182 1.22 -6.89 2.22
N SER A 183 0.29 -6.62 1.29
CA SER A 183 0.58 -6.21 -0.08
C SER A 183 0.82 -4.71 -0.27
N TRP A 184 0.92 -3.91 0.80
CA TRP A 184 1.10 -2.46 0.70
C TRP A 184 2.31 -2.05 -0.15
N LEU A 185 3.47 -2.66 0.11
CA LEU A 185 4.67 -2.33 -0.66
C LEU A 185 4.54 -2.77 -2.13
N ALA A 186 3.70 -3.75 -2.47
CA ALA A 186 3.48 -4.13 -3.86
C ALA A 186 2.74 -3.03 -4.62
N GLY A 187 1.71 -2.42 -4.01
CA GLY A 187 1.04 -1.25 -4.59
C GLY A 187 1.96 -0.04 -4.71
N MET A 188 2.75 0.24 -3.66
CA MET A 188 3.74 1.32 -3.69
C MET A 188 4.82 1.08 -4.76
N THR A 189 5.27 -0.16 -4.95
CA THR A 189 6.22 -0.52 -6.01
C THR A 189 5.61 -0.36 -7.40
N ASP A 190 4.35 -0.74 -7.58
CA ASP A 190 3.64 -0.53 -8.85
C ASP A 190 3.54 0.95 -9.22
N ALA A 191 3.54 1.85 -8.24
CA ALA A 191 3.71 3.29 -8.46
C ALA A 191 5.20 3.68 -8.66
N ASP A 192 5.97 3.74 -7.57
CA ASP A 192 7.29 4.41 -7.52
C ASP A 192 8.51 3.47 -7.54
N GLY A 193 8.30 2.15 -7.51
CA GLY A 193 9.38 1.17 -7.52
C GLY A 193 9.95 0.87 -8.91
N ASN A 194 11.17 0.33 -8.96
CA ASN A 194 11.86 -0.01 -10.20
C ASN A 194 12.74 -1.27 -10.08
N PHE A 195 12.61 -2.18 -11.05
CA PHE A 195 13.48 -3.36 -11.20
C PHE A 195 14.43 -3.14 -12.37
N ASN A 196 15.73 -3.03 -12.09
CA ASN A 196 16.74 -2.79 -13.10
C ASN A 196 17.85 -3.83 -13.09
N VAL A 197 18.48 -3.98 -14.25
CA VAL A 197 19.66 -4.83 -14.43
C VAL A 197 20.78 -3.97 -14.98
N ILE A 198 21.94 -4.02 -14.34
CA ILE A 198 23.16 -3.36 -14.80
C ILE A 198 24.08 -4.44 -15.38
N ILE A 199 24.46 -4.26 -16.63
CA ILE A 199 25.44 -5.09 -17.31
C ILE A 199 26.58 -4.17 -17.74
N SER A 200 27.73 -4.27 -17.09
CA SER A 200 28.85 -3.36 -17.32
C SER A 200 30.20 -4.05 -17.12
N LYS A 201 31.26 -3.51 -17.73
CA LYS A 201 32.65 -3.93 -17.49
C LYS A 201 33.21 -3.08 -16.35
N PRO A 202 33.46 -3.63 -15.15
CA PRO A 202 34.05 -2.86 -14.05
C PRO A 202 35.48 -2.43 -14.42
N LYS A 203 35.89 -1.21 -14.04
CA LYS A 203 37.23 -0.66 -14.35
C LYS A 203 38.38 -1.62 -14.02
N ASN A 204 38.27 -2.36 -12.91
CA ASN A 204 39.33 -3.25 -12.40
C ASN A 204 39.07 -4.75 -12.67
N LYS A 205 38.15 -5.11 -13.58
CA LYS A 205 37.85 -6.53 -13.88
C LYS A 205 37.91 -6.83 -15.37
N LYS A 206 38.55 -7.97 -15.69
CA LYS A 206 38.62 -8.50 -17.07
C LYS A 206 37.26 -8.99 -17.60
N SER A 207 36.30 -9.29 -16.71
CA SER A 207 34.97 -9.80 -17.09
C SER A 207 33.85 -8.81 -16.79
N MET A 208 32.84 -8.76 -17.65
CA MET A 208 31.60 -8.03 -17.38
C MET A 208 30.91 -8.55 -16.11
N ARG A 209 30.22 -7.65 -15.42
CA ARG A 209 29.40 -7.90 -14.23
C ARG A 209 27.93 -7.71 -14.62
N ILE A 210 27.10 -8.63 -14.13
CA ILE A 210 25.64 -8.51 -14.16
C ILE A 210 25.19 -8.25 -12.73
N GLN A 211 24.40 -7.21 -12.52
CA GLN A 211 23.83 -6.86 -11.23
C GLN A 211 22.34 -6.58 -11.39
N THR A 212 21.52 -7.35 -10.70
CA THR A 212 20.09 -7.10 -10.54
C THR A 212 19.88 -6.18 -9.34
N GLN A 213 19.02 -5.19 -9.49
CA GLN A 213 18.73 -4.18 -8.48
C GLN A 213 17.22 -3.94 -8.39
N TYR A 214 16.72 -3.76 -7.17
CA TYR A 214 15.44 -3.12 -6.90
C TYR A 214 15.71 -1.75 -6.28
N THR A 215 15.01 -0.74 -6.78
CA THR A 215 15.11 0.64 -6.28
C THR A 215 13.72 1.15 -5.93
N LEU A 216 13.62 1.81 -4.78
CA LEU A 216 12.47 2.63 -4.42
C LEU A 216 12.98 4.03 -4.06
N GLU A 217 12.30 5.03 -4.59
CA GLU A 217 12.61 6.43 -4.35
C GLU A 217 11.33 7.18 -4.02
N LEU A 218 11.28 7.80 -2.84
CA LEU A 218 10.18 8.67 -2.43
C LEU A 218 10.74 10.03 -2.02
N ARG A 219 9.92 11.08 -2.14
CA ARG A 219 10.27 12.42 -1.63
C ARG A 219 10.57 12.37 -0.13
N GLN A 220 11.42 13.26 0.38
CA GLN A 220 11.69 13.31 1.82
C GLN A 220 10.52 13.87 2.62
N GLN A 221 9.95 14.97 2.13
CA GLN A 221 8.87 15.70 2.79
C GLN A 221 7.62 15.67 1.92
N TYR A 222 6.49 15.47 2.57
CA TYR A 222 5.19 15.63 1.97
C TYR A 222 4.89 17.11 1.71
N HIS A 223 4.08 17.37 0.69
CA HIS A 223 3.84 18.72 0.19
C HIS A 223 2.78 19.49 0.99
N ARG A 224 2.06 18.84 1.91
CA ARG A 224 1.11 19.49 2.82
C ARG A 224 1.54 19.30 4.26
N SER A 225 1.13 20.22 5.11
CA SER A 225 1.19 20.03 6.56
C SER A 225 0.30 18.85 6.97
N SER A 226 0.81 18.08 7.92
CA SER A 226 0.10 16.94 8.52
C SER A 226 0.43 16.92 10.00
N ILE A 227 -0.59 16.69 10.83
CA ILE A 227 -0.43 16.58 12.28
C ILE A 227 0.24 15.24 12.64
N ILE A 228 0.15 14.24 11.76
CA ILE A 228 0.62 12.87 12.02
C ILE A 228 2.12 12.77 11.70
N THR A 229 2.49 13.06 10.46
CA THR A 229 3.88 13.11 10.00
C THR A 229 3.94 13.77 8.63
N THR A 230 5.00 14.52 8.36
CA THR A 230 5.29 15.05 7.02
C THR A 230 6.45 14.32 6.34
N SER A 231 7.21 13.51 7.09
CA SER A 231 8.41 12.85 6.58
C SER A 231 8.10 11.45 6.05
N TYR A 232 8.78 11.06 4.97
CA TYR A 232 8.79 9.67 4.47
C TYR A 232 9.90 8.83 5.12
N PHE A 233 10.67 9.40 6.06
CA PHE A 233 11.84 8.75 6.65
C PHE A 233 11.51 7.43 7.34
N ASP A 234 10.46 7.39 8.17
CA ASP A 234 10.14 6.20 8.97
C ASP A 234 9.75 5.02 8.09
N ILE A 235 8.85 5.26 7.13
CA ILE A 235 8.40 4.21 6.20
C ILE A 235 9.55 3.76 5.29
N MET A 236 10.36 4.68 4.77
CA MET A 236 11.51 4.33 3.94
C MET A 236 12.59 3.59 4.72
N SER A 237 12.78 3.91 6.01
CA SER A 237 13.68 3.20 6.91
C SER A 237 13.18 1.79 7.22
N ALA A 238 11.87 1.63 7.48
CA ALA A 238 11.26 0.32 7.68
C ALA A 238 11.42 -0.60 6.45
N ILE A 239 11.28 -0.05 5.24
CA ILE A 239 11.53 -0.81 4.00
C ILE A 239 13.02 -1.16 3.85
N ALA A 240 13.91 -0.21 4.12
CA ALA A 240 15.36 -0.42 4.03
C ALA A 240 15.83 -1.52 5.01
N ILE A 241 15.37 -1.47 6.27
CA ILE A 241 15.64 -2.48 7.29
C ILE A 241 15.14 -3.86 6.84
N ASN A 242 13.92 -3.95 6.31
CA ASN A 242 13.36 -5.23 5.87
C ASN A 242 14.08 -5.86 4.67
N PHE A 243 14.65 -5.03 3.80
CA PHE A 243 15.52 -5.52 2.71
C PHE A 243 17.01 -5.57 3.09
N ASN A 244 17.33 -5.32 4.36
CA ASN A 244 18.70 -5.26 4.89
C ASN A 244 19.61 -4.33 4.07
N THR A 245 19.06 -3.26 3.52
CA THR A 245 19.78 -2.30 2.69
C THR A 245 19.93 -0.94 3.39
N LYS A 246 20.79 -0.09 2.83
CA LYS A 246 20.99 1.28 3.31
C LYS A 246 19.93 2.19 2.71
N LEU A 247 19.49 3.16 3.51
CA LEU A 247 18.71 4.30 3.05
C LEU A 247 19.64 5.48 2.76
N TYR A 248 19.47 6.10 1.60
CA TYR A 248 20.26 7.25 1.17
C TYR A 248 19.37 8.49 1.06
N ALA A 249 19.86 9.62 1.57
CA ALA A 249 19.31 10.93 1.24
C ALA A 249 19.92 11.40 -0.09
N ARG A 250 19.09 11.87 -1.02
CA ARG A 250 19.52 12.35 -2.32
C ARG A 250 18.88 13.69 -2.64
N SER A 251 19.70 14.64 -3.08
CA SER A 251 19.27 15.93 -3.61
C SER A 251 19.61 16.01 -5.09
N ARG A 252 18.70 16.53 -5.92
CA ARG A 252 18.90 16.74 -7.36
C ARG A 252 18.28 18.05 -7.79
N MET A 253 18.95 18.74 -8.72
CA MET A 253 18.35 19.85 -9.44
C MET A 253 17.55 19.32 -10.63
N LEU A 254 16.25 19.61 -10.66
CA LEU A 254 15.34 19.27 -11.74
C LEU A 254 14.57 20.53 -12.14
N ASN A 255 14.73 21.00 -13.38
CA ASN A 255 14.05 22.19 -13.90
C ASN A 255 14.14 23.39 -12.94
N ASN A 256 15.35 23.72 -12.48
CA ASN A 256 15.65 24.78 -11.50
C ASN A 256 15.02 24.61 -10.10
N THR A 257 14.48 23.43 -9.78
CA THR A 257 13.96 23.09 -8.44
C THR A 257 14.86 22.05 -7.78
N ILE A 258 15.15 22.23 -6.49
CA ILE A 258 15.84 21.21 -5.70
C ILE A 258 14.81 20.16 -5.23
N CYS A 259 15.00 18.93 -5.68
CA CYS A 259 14.19 17.79 -5.26
C CYS A 259 14.97 16.92 -4.28
N ASN A 260 14.44 16.81 -3.06
CA ASN A 260 15.00 15.97 -2.01
C ASN A 260 14.21 14.65 -1.91
N SER A 261 14.93 13.54 -1.91
CA SER A 261 14.38 12.19 -1.91
C SER A 261 15.13 11.29 -0.92
N TYR A 262 14.43 10.27 -0.45
CA TYR A 262 15.02 9.08 0.12
C TYR A 262 15.08 8.00 -0.95
N VAL A 263 16.21 7.33 -1.07
CA VAL A 263 16.45 6.28 -2.07
C VAL A 263 16.99 5.06 -1.35
N LEU A 264 16.40 3.90 -1.61
CA LEU A 264 16.99 2.61 -1.25
C LEU A 264 17.29 1.81 -2.51
N VAL A 265 18.41 1.09 -2.49
CA VAL A 265 18.83 0.21 -3.59
C VAL A 265 19.18 -1.15 -3.02
N ALA A 266 18.35 -2.15 -3.30
CA ALA A 266 18.62 -3.55 -3.01
C ALA A 266 19.36 -4.14 -4.21
N GLY A 267 20.69 -4.22 -4.13
CA GLY A 267 21.54 -4.67 -5.24
C GLY A 267 22.53 -5.80 -4.92
N SER A 268 22.53 -6.31 -3.69
CA SER A 268 23.33 -7.45 -3.28
C SER A 268 22.56 -8.76 -3.53
N ILE A 269 23.25 -9.90 -3.56
CA ILE A 269 22.60 -11.21 -3.74
C ILE A 269 21.60 -11.48 -2.59
N ALA A 270 21.98 -11.15 -1.35
CA ALA A 270 21.12 -11.33 -0.19
C ALA A 270 19.87 -10.44 -0.26
N PHE A 271 20.02 -9.16 -0.63
CA PHE A 271 18.88 -8.23 -0.68
C PHE A 271 17.91 -8.60 -1.79
N ASN A 272 18.44 -9.04 -2.94
CA ASN A 272 17.63 -9.52 -4.04
C ASN A 272 16.81 -10.77 -3.67
N PHE A 273 17.27 -11.58 -2.72
CA PHE A 273 16.50 -12.70 -2.20
C PHE A 273 15.30 -12.21 -1.38
N SER A 274 15.50 -11.26 -0.45
CA SER A 274 14.39 -10.69 0.33
C SER A 274 13.36 -9.98 -0.55
N VAL A 275 13.83 -9.20 -1.54
CA VAL A 275 12.99 -8.57 -2.56
C VAL A 275 12.17 -9.62 -3.31
N ASN A 276 12.82 -10.66 -3.84
CA ASN A 276 12.11 -11.73 -4.55
C ASN A 276 11.08 -12.43 -3.63
N SER A 277 11.45 -12.75 -2.40
CA SER A 277 10.55 -13.42 -1.44
C SER A 277 9.30 -12.60 -1.17
N TYR A 278 9.44 -11.28 -1.05
CA TYR A 278 8.31 -10.38 -0.86
C TYR A 278 7.39 -10.34 -2.09
N PHE A 279 7.94 -10.07 -3.29
CA PHE A 279 7.11 -9.92 -4.51
C PHE A 279 6.59 -11.25 -5.08
N THR A 280 7.15 -12.38 -4.65
CA THR A 280 6.56 -13.72 -4.89
C THR A 280 5.32 -13.91 -4.03
N LYS A 281 5.36 -13.48 -2.77
CA LYS A 281 4.23 -13.56 -1.82
C LYS A 281 3.14 -12.53 -2.13
N PHE A 282 3.53 -11.32 -2.50
CA PHE A 282 2.64 -10.20 -2.82
C PHE A 282 2.93 -9.70 -4.24
N PRO A 283 2.18 -10.22 -5.24
CA PRO A 283 2.44 -9.91 -6.64
C PRO A 283 2.16 -8.45 -6.98
N LEU A 284 2.93 -7.94 -7.95
CA LEU A 284 2.61 -6.74 -8.71
C LEU A 284 1.51 -7.05 -9.74
N TYR A 285 0.72 -6.04 -10.08
CA TYR A 285 -0.40 -6.17 -11.02
C TYR A 285 -0.27 -5.27 -12.25
N SER A 286 0.54 -4.20 -12.21
CA SER A 286 0.83 -3.38 -13.40
C SER A 286 1.79 -4.09 -14.37
N SER A 287 2.13 -3.42 -15.49
CA SER A 287 3.14 -3.88 -16.43
C SER A 287 4.52 -4.08 -15.79
N LYS A 288 4.78 -3.43 -14.64
CA LYS A 288 6.00 -3.61 -13.84
C LYS A 288 6.15 -5.03 -13.31
N ARG A 289 5.06 -5.81 -13.21
CA ARG A 289 5.11 -7.26 -12.98
C ARG A 289 6.00 -7.96 -13.98
N LEU A 290 5.90 -7.61 -15.27
CA LEU A 290 6.69 -8.24 -16.33
C LEU A 290 8.18 -7.90 -16.17
N ASP A 291 8.49 -6.67 -15.74
CA ASP A 291 9.85 -6.25 -15.43
C ASP A 291 10.41 -6.99 -14.21
N TYR A 292 9.59 -7.23 -13.18
CA TYR A 292 9.95 -8.07 -12.05
C TYR A 292 10.24 -9.52 -12.47
N LEU A 293 9.41 -10.11 -13.33
CA LEU A 293 9.60 -11.50 -13.79
C LEU A 293 10.90 -11.66 -14.59
N ASP A 294 11.18 -10.74 -15.52
CA ASP A 294 12.44 -10.73 -16.28
C ASP A 294 13.65 -10.47 -15.38
N TRP A 295 13.51 -9.57 -14.42
CA TRP A 295 14.53 -9.32 -13.39
C TRP A 295 14.81 -10.58 -12.56
N ASP A 296 13.77 -11.31 -12.17
CA ASP A 296 13.90 -12.52 -11.36
C ASP A 296 14.54 -13.68 -12.13
N LEU A 297 14.20 -13.81 -13.41
CA LEU A 297 14.83 -14.76 -14.32
C LEU A 297 16.34 -14.48 -14.42
N ILE A 298 16.73 -13.22 -14.62
CA ILE A 298 18.15 -12.84 -14.67
C ILE A 298 18.82 -13.10 -13.32
N ARG A 299 18.18 -12.73 -12.20
CA ARG A 299 18.69 -12.97 -10.83
C ARG A 299 19.00 -14.46 -10.61
N SER A 300 18.08 -15.33 -11.00
CA SER A 300 18.21 -16.79 -10.87
C SER A 300 19.36 -17.32 -11.73
N LYS A 301 19.45 -16.93 -13.01
CA LYS A 301 20.57 -17.27 -13.91
C LYS A 301 21.93 -16.83 -13.35
N VAL A 302 22.02 -15.63 -12.78
CA VAL A 302 23.25 -15.11 -12.17
C VAL A 302 23.63 -15.95 -10.94
N ARG A 303 22.67 -16.28 -10.08
CA ARG A 303 22.90 -17.11 -8.88
C ARG A 303 23.41 -18.50 -9.22
N GLU A 304 22.83 -19.15 -10.23
CA GLU A 304 23.26 -20.47 -10.69
C GLU A 304 24.66 -20.45 -11.31
N ASN A 305 24.98 -19.41 -12.10
CA ASN A 305 26.28 -19.30 -12.74
C ASN A 305 27.44 -18.98 -11.79
N VAL A 306 27.19 -18.33 -10.64
CA VAL A 306 28.20 -18.20 -9.57
C VAL A 306 28.71 -19.58 -9.14
N LYS A 307 27.86 -20.61 -9.19
CA LYS A 307 28.25 -21.99 -8.87
C LYS A 307 29.09 -22.64 -9.97
N LEU A 308 28.90 -22.27 -11.24
CA LEU A 308 29.43 -23.01 -12.39
C LEU A 308 30.75 -22.47 -13.00
N LYS A 309 31.26 -21.31 -12.58
CA LYS A 309 32.56 -20.66 -12.96
C LYS A 309 32.92 -20.49 -14.47
N SER A 310 32.33 -21.22 -15.42
CA SER A 310 32.82 -21.38 -16.80
C SER A 310 31.92 -20.80 -17.92
N LYS A 311 30.67 -20.40 -17.66
CA LYS A 311 29.68 -20.01 -18.71
C LYS A 311 29.44 -18.49 -18.89
N LYS A 312 30.43 -17.64 -18.58
CA LYS A 312 30.23 -16.18 -18.53
C LYS A 312 29.78 -15.52 -19.85
N PRO A 313 30.35 -15.83 -21.04
CA PRO A 313 29.96 -15.15 -22.28
C PRO A 313 28.50 -15.44 -22.69
N GLN A 314 28.08 -16.70 -22.61
CA GLN A 314 26.72 -17.11 -22.94
C GLN A 314 25.70 -16.51 -21.98
N LEU A 315 25.99 -16.51 -20.67
CA LEU A 315 25.16 -15.85 -19.66
C LEU A 315 24.97 -14.36 -19.97
N ILE A 316 26.05 -13.66 -20.34
CA ILE A 316 25.98 -12.24 -20.69
C ILE A 316 25.06 -12.03 -21.90
N LYS A 317 25.18 -12.85 -22.94
CA LYS A 317 24.34 -12.77 -24.14
C LYS A 317 22.86 -12.96 -23.80
N GLU A 318 22.54 -13.98 -23.01
CA GLU A 318 21.18 -14.28 -22.56
C GLU A 318 20.58 -13.16 -21.71
N CYS A 319 21.30 -12.72 -20.67
CA CYS A 319 20.83 -11.64 -19.78
C CYS A 319 20.70 -10.30 -20.53
N THR A 320 21.56 -10.05 -21.52
CA THR A 320 21.45 -8.84 -22.37
C THR A 320 20.19 -8.88 -23.22
N LYS A 321 19.85 -10.05 -23.80
CA LYS A 321 18.62 -10.25 -24.57
C LYS A 321 17.37 -10.05 -23.71
N ILE A 322 17.34 -10.60 -22.50
CA ILE A 322 16.21 -10.40 -21.58
C ILE A 322 16.12 -8.91 -21.20
N LYS A 323 17.23 -8.30 -20.78
CA LYS A 323 17.30 -6.88 -20.41
C LYS A 323 16.84 -5.93 -21.53
N SER A 324 17.04 -6.29 -22.81
CA SER A 324 16.59 -5.45 -23.92
C SER A 324 15.07 -5.31 -24.03
N GLY A 325 14.29 -6.20 -23.42
CA GLY A 325 12.83 -6.14 -23.36
C GLY A 325 12.25 -5.57 -22.06
N MET A 326 13.08 -5.04 -21.15
CA MET A 326 12.63 -4.55 -19.84
C MET A 326 12.37 -3.03 -19.82
N ASN A 327 11.54 -2.60 -18.87
CA ASN A 327 11.28 -1.22 -18.49
C ASN A 327 10.84 -0.37 -19.72
N SER A 328 11.50 0.75 -19.98
CA SER A 328 11.17 1.64 -21.09
C SER A 328 11.37 1.03 -22.48
N LYS A 329 12.04 -0.12 -22.58
CA LYS A 329 12.23 -0.84 -23.85
C LYS A 329 11.20 -1.93 -24.11
N ARG A 330 10.31 -2.20 -23.14
CA ARG A 330 9.26 -3.21 -23.27
C ARG A 330 8.21 -2.75 -24.28
N ASN A 331 7.93 -3.59 -25.27
CA ASN A 331 6.90 -3.40 -26.28
C ASN A 331 5.82 -4.49 -26.28
N TYR A 332 6.05 -5.61 -25.58
CA TYR A 332 5.09 -6.70 -25.41
C TYR A 332 4.60 -6.76 -23.96
N PHE A 333 3.28 -6.80 -23.79
CA PHE A 333 2.62 -6.82 -22.49
C PHE A 333 1.63 -7.98 -22.42
N ASN A 334 1.91 -8.96 -21.56
CA ASN A 334 0.96 -10.02 -21.21
C ASN A 334 0.20 -9.62 -19.93
N TRP A 335 -1.12 -9.72 -19.97
CA TRP A 335 -2.05 -9.38 -18.89
C TRP A 335 -2.86 -10.59 -18.38
N ASP A 336 -2.49 -11.80 -18.74
CA ASP A 336 -3.19 -13.03 -18.36
C ASP A 336 -3.27 -13.21 -16.85
N HIS A 337 -2.31 -12.67 -16.08
CA HIS A 337 -2.37 -12.70 -14.63
C HIS A 337 -3.61 -12.00 -14.07
N LEU A 338 -4.18 -11.00 -14.76
CA LEU A 338 -5.40 -10.32 -14.33
C LEU A 338 -6.66 -11.17 -14.53
N LYS A 339 -6.63 -12.18 -15.40
CA LYS A 339 -7.76 -13.09 -15.65
C LYS A 339 -7.89 -14.16 -14.56
N LEU A 340 -6.83 -14.36 -13.77
CA LEU A 340 -6.73 -15.39 -12.74
C LEU A 340 -7.05 -14.87 -11.33
N LEU A 341 -7.43 -13.58 -11.20
CA LEU A 341 -7.64 -12.89 -9.91
C LEU A 341 -9.08 -12.92 -9.41
#